data_AF-A0A1I2VE77-F1
#
_entry.id   AF-A0A1I2VE77-F1
#
_cell.length_a   1.000
_cell.length_b   1.000
_cell.length_c   1.000
_cell.angle_alpha   90.00
_cell.angle_beta   90.00
_cell.angle_gamma   90.00
#
_symmetry.space_group_name_H-M   'P 1'
#
loop_
_entity.id
_entity.type
_entity.pdbx_description
1 polymer ?
#
loop_
_entity_poly.entity_id
_entity_poly.type
_entity_poly.pdbx_seq_one_letter_code
_entity_poly.pdbx_strand_id
1 'polypeptide(L)'
;MRLAGKRVRAAQARAALFGLDHHAVRWPDRAPGPESFADAAGGTIAVVSADELTGPTNPASDIIVLTAPGHSLTDGACAILAHTFAAHPERLTLYGDALVHSRGAFLPILRPAFDADYLRAFDYIGPVVAIRRTALDAVGGLDDLDPQAPAFDALLRLAASFGGRAIGHLPTVLSRFDGACETTMPPAGEGGRDEEAARLTCVRRDLERGGRSAVEARLGSDGVITLARPLPEPPPRVSLIVPTRDRLDLLRPCLDSLRYRTDWPDREILICDNDSRDPETLAYLAALTRDGIARVVPCPGPFDFAAMNNRAAAAATGRVLAFVNNDVAATDPTWLDRMVREALRPEIGAVGARLIDGRGRIQHGGVILGPGGLVTHAHRFFPGDAPGYLSSLRATRRVSAVTAACLVVEASKFRDVGGFDAAAFAVDFNDVDLCLRLNAAGHHSLYVGGAILTHDEAASRRWTPQARARHEGEVAAFKKRWGPLLTQDPHYHPGFDPDLGTYARLRSGWPETGPVAPR
;
A
#
# COMPACT_ATOMS: atom_id res chain seq x y z
N MET A 1 1.15 23.90 -8.60
CA MET A 1 2.24 23.77 -9.58
C MET A 1 2.23 22.34 -10.13
N ARG A 2 1.97 22.13 -11.44
CA ARG A 2 2.01 20.78 -12.04
C ARG A 2 3.43 20.22 -11.90
N LEU A 3 3.58 19.01 -11.36
CA LEU A 3 4.86 18.31 -11.20
C LEU A 3 5.38 17.88 -12.58
N ALA A 4 5.94 18.82 -13.34
CA ALA A 4 6.48 18.58 -14.69
C ALA A 4 8.02 18.67 -14.76
N GLY A 5 8.72 18.76 -13.62
CA GLY A 5 10.17 18.97 -13.56
C GLY A 5 10.99 17.69 -13.29
N LYS A 6 12.17 17.58 -13.93
CA LYS A 6 13.12 16.45 -13.87
C LYS A 6 13.77 16.18 -12.49
N ARG A 7 13.49 16.96 -11.46
CA ARG A 7 14.00 16.77 -10.10
C ARG A 7 12.97 17.23 -9.09
N VAL A 8 12.72 16.40 -8.08
CA VAL A 8 12.09 16.84 -6.84
C VAL A 8 13.08 17.78 -6.15
N ARG A 9 12.76 19.06 -6.09
CA ARG A 9 13.58 20.09 -5.42
C ARG A 9 13.75 19.71 -3.95
N ALA A 10 14.78 20.21 -3.26
CA ALA A 10 14.98 19.95 -1.82
C ALA A 10 13.73 20.25 -0.95
N ALA A 11 12.92 21.26 -1.35
CA ALA A 11 11.62 21.55 -0.72
C ALA A 11 10.58 20.43 -0.89
N GLN A 12 10.63 19.70 -2.00
CA GLN A 12 9.73 18.59 -2.32
C GLN A 12 10.19 17.25 -1.71
N ALA A 13 11.42 17.14 -1.19
CA ALA A 13 11.87 15.98 -0.43
C ALA A 13 11.15 15.88 0.93
N ARG A 14 10.84 17.02 1.56
CA ARG A 14 9.92 17.08 2.71
C ARG A 14 8.49 16.73 2.30
N ALA A 15 8.05 17.14 1.12
CA ALA A 15 6.77 16.70 0.57
C ALA A 15 6.72 15.18 0.31
N ALA A 16 7.87 14.56 0.04
CA ALA A 16 7.96 13.12 -0.12
C ALA A 16 7.92 12.34 1.20
N LEU A 17 8.28 12.97 2.32
CA LEU A 17 8.30 12.38 3.67
C LEU A 17 7.01 12.66 4.45
N PHE A 18 6.50 13.89 4.39
CA PHE A 18 5.32 14.36 5.13
C PHE A 18 4.13 14.74 4.25
N GLY A 19 4.28 14.72 2.93
CA GLY A 19 3.17 15.07 2.04
C GLY A 19 2.89 16.58 1.89
N LEU A 20 3.86 17.47 2.09
CA LEU A 20 3.61 18.91 2.13
C LEU A 20 4.63 19.76 1.33
N ASP A 21 4.14 20.53 0.35
CA ASP A 21 4.77 21.77 -0.15
C ASP A 21 4.12 22.96 0.56
N HIS A 22 4.81 23.61 1.49
CA HIS A 22 4.23 24.68 2.31
C HIS A 22 4.71 26.06 1.86
N HIS A 23 3.76 26.85 1.37
CA HIS A 23 3.62 28.21 1.85
C HIS A 23 2.24 28.27 2.55
N ALA A 24 2.23 28.46 3.87
CA ALA A 24 1.07 28.86 4.68
C ALA A 24 0.00 27.83 5.09
N VAL A 25 0.36 26.75 5.80
CA VAL A 25 -0.57 26.18 6.80
C VAL A 25 -0.09 26.62 8.18
N ARG A 26 -0.62 27.74 8.68
CA ARG A 26 -0.51 28.08 10.10
C ARG A 26 -1.60 27.28 10.80
N TRP A 27 -1.22 26.20 11.47
CA TRP A 27 -2.12 25.59 12.44
C TRP A 27 -2.24 26.56 13.62
N PRO A 28 -3.44 27.02 14.01
CA PRO A 28 -3.60 27.82 15.21
C PRO A 28 -3.05 27.04 16.42
N ASP A 29 -2.44 27.71 17.39
CA ASP A 29 -1.91 27.05 18.60
C ASP A 29 -2.96 26.21 19.35
N ARG A 30 -4.25 26.45 19.07
CA ARG A 30 -5.38 25.59 19.37
C ARG A 30 -5.85 24.84 18.13
N ALA A 31 -5.83 23.51 18.16
CA ALA A 31 -6.66 22.73 17.25
C ALA A 31 -8.14 23.18 17.42
N PRO A 32 -8.93 23.30 16.34
CA PRO A 32 -10.34 23.58 16.47
C PRO A 32 -10.98 22.43 17.27
N GLY A 33 -11.33 22.73 18.52
CA GLY A 33 -12.14 21.83 19.34
C GLY A 33 -13.52 21.70 18.68
N PRO A 34 -14.12 20.51 18.67
CA PRO A 34 -15.49 20.35 18.24
C PRO A 34 -16.40 21.26 19.07
N GLU A 35 -17.40 21.87 18.44
CA GLU A 35 -18.47 22.55 19.14
C GLU A 35 -19.08 21.56 20.14
N SER A 36 -18.79 21.75 21.44
CA SER A 36 -19.51 21.17 22.57
C SER A 36 -20.00 19.73 22.34
N PHE A 37 -19.12 18.72 22.50
CA PHE A 37 -19.63 17.41 22.90
C PHE A 37 -20.18 17.56 24.32
N ALA A 38 -21.48 17.84 24.42
CA ALA A 38 -22.21 17.83 25.68
C ALA A 38 -21.94 16.49 26.38
N ASP A 39 -21.70 16.54 27.69
CA ASP A 39 -21.41 15.42 28.60
C ASP A 39 -22.14 14.13 28.21
N ALA A 40 -21.56 13.39 27.27
CA ALA A 40 -22.06 12.11 26.84
C ALA A 40 -21.42 11.09 27.76
N ALA A 41 -22.25 10.44 28.57
CA ALA A 41 -21.86 9.33 29.44
C ALA A 41 -20.92 8.37 28.68
N GLY A 42 -19.63 8.41 29.00
CA GLY A 42 -18.58 7.69 28.30
C GLY A 42 -17.50 7.27 29.28
N GLY A 43 -16.97 6.05 29.11
CA GLY A 43 -16.07 5.39 30.06
C GLY A 43 -14.86 6.23 30.47
N THR A 44 -14.32 5.92 31.65
CA THR A 44 -13.16 6.64 32.21
C THR A 44 -11.91 6.39 31.35
N ILE A 45 -11.14 7.45 31.08
CA ILE A 45 -9.89 7.38 30.30
C ILE A 45 -8.70 7.59 31.23
N ALA A 46 -7.72 6.70 31.14
CA ALA A 46 -6.38 6.92 31.68
C ALA A 46 -5.37 7.05 30.55
N VAL A 47 -4.48 8.04 30.65
CA VAL A 47 -3.34 8.20 29.74
C VAL A 47 -2.12 7.61 30.44
N VAL A 48 -1.40 6.72 29.77
CA VAL A 48 -0.23 6.01 30.29
C VAL A 48 0.93 6.19 29.33
N SER A 49 2.01 6.82 29.78
CA SER A 49 3.24 6.97 28.99
C SER A 49 4.10 5.72 29.09
N ALA A 50 4.88 5.42 28.05
CA ALA A 50 5.82 4.28 28.03
C ALA A 50 6.76 4.24 29.26
N ASP A 51 7.23 5.40 29.74
CA ASP A 51 8.11 5.48 30.92
C ASP A 51 7.42 5.04 32.22
N GLU A 52 6.09 5.18 32.30
CA GLU A 52 5.28 4.83 33.48
C GLU A 52 5.02 3.33 33.59
N LEU A 53 5.26 2.56 32.52
CA LEU A 53 5.10 1.09 32.49
C LEU A 53 6.18 0.35 33.31
N THR A 54 7.23 1.05 33.74
CA THR A 54 8.32 0.45 34.55
C THR A 54 8.00 0.35 36.05
N GLY A 55 6.82 0.81 36.48
CA GLY A 55 6.30 0.66 37.85
C GLY A 55 4.88 0.06 37.88
N PRO A 56 4.33 -0.29 39.06
CA PRO A 56 2.98 -0.85 39.17
C PRO A 56 1.94 0.21 38.79
N THR A 57 1.55 0.24 37.51
CA THR A 57 0.55 1.15 36.97
C THR A 57 -0.69 0.35 36.58
N ASN A 58 -1.72 0.41 37.42
CA ASN A 58 -3.04 -0.13 37.07
C ASN A 58 -4.13 0.92 37.27
N PRO A 59 -4.25 1.89 36.35
CA PRO A 59 -5.25 2.94 36.48
C PRO A 59 -6.67 2.38 36.36
N ALA A 60 -7.57 2.70 37.28
CA ALA A 60 -8.96 2.20 37.26
C ALA A 60 -9.82 2.89 36.18
N SER A 61 -9.50 2.63 34.90
CA SER A 61 -10.14 3.27 33.74
C SER A 61 -10.55 2.28 32.66
N ASP A 62 -11.72 2.48 32.06
CA ASP A 62 -12.28 1.61 31.02
C ASP A 62 -11.51 1.69 29.69
N ILE A 63 -10.89 2.84 29.43
CA ILE A 63 -10.10 3.13 28.24
C ILE A 63 -8.69 3.52 28.67
N ILE A 64 -7.70 2.91 28.05
CA ILE A 64 -6.29 3.20 28.24
C ILE A 64 -5.74 3.84 26.97
N VAL A 65 -5.17 5.03 27.10
CA VAL A 65 -4.45 5.69 26.01
C VAL A 65 -2.96 5.52 26.28
N LEU A 66 -2.30 4.73 25.45
CA LEU A 66 -0.84 4.64 25.44
C LEU A 66 -0.27 5.88 24.77
N THR A 67 0.81 6.44 25.33
CA THR A 67 1.58 7.54 24.75
C THR A 67 3.09 7.30 24.90
N ALA A 68 3.90 8.18 24.31
CA ALA A 68 5.36 8.18 24.46
C ALA A 68 5.86 9.58 24.88
N PRO A 69 7.08 9.69 25.41
CA PRO A 69 7.66 10.97 25.78
C PRO A 69 7.60 12.01 24.66
N GLY A 70 7.17 13.23 25.00
CA GLY A 70 6.98 14.32 24.03
C GLY A 70 5.68 14.28 23.24
N HIS A 71 4.86 13.24 23.39
CA HIS A 71 3.51 13.17 22.84
C HIS A 71 2.45 13.58 23.86
N SER A 72 1.46 14.34 23.40
CA SER A 72 0.28 14.71 24.18
C SER A 72 -0.98 14.55 23.33
N LEU A 73 -2.12 14.41 23.99
CA LEU A 73 -3.43 14.45 23.33
C LEU A 73 -3.81 15.91 23.02
N THR A 74 -4.51 16.12 21.91
CA THR A 74 -5.10 17.42 21.59
C THR A 74 -6.34 17.71 22.44
N ASP A 75 -6.69 19.00 22.56
CA ASP A 75 -7.92 19.42 23.23
C ASP A 75 -9.14 18.70 22.61
N GLY A 76 -9.96 18.09 23.46
CA GLY A 76 -11.15 17.34 23.03
C GLY A 76 -10.91 15.91 22.53
N ALA A 77 -9.65 15.46 22.38
CA ALA A 77 -9.34 14.11 21.92
C ALA A 77 -9.96 13.02 22.82
N CYS A 78 -9.90 13.19 24.15
CA CYS A 78 -10.53 12.26 25.10
C CYS A 78 -12.05 12.15 24.88
N ALA A 79 -12.74 13.26 24.64
CA ALA A 79 -14.18 13.25 24.38
C ALA A 79 -14.51 12.55 23.05
N ILE A 80 -13.73 12.82 22.01
CA ILE A 80 -13.85 12.14 20.70
C ILE A 80 -13.67 10.63 20.86
N LEU A 81 -12.64 10.20 21.60
CA LEU A 81 -12.34 8.79 21.85
C LEU A 81 -13.46 8.10 22.63
N ALA A 82 -13.89 8.69 23.75
CA ALA A 82 -14.98 8.15 24.58
C ALA A 82 -16.28 8.02 23.78
N HIS A 83 -16.65 9.07 23.04
CA HIS A 83 -17.84 9.08 22.19
C HIS A 83 -17.76 8.01 21.09
N THR A 84 -16.61 7.90 20.41
CA THR A 84 -16.42 6.91 19.34
C THR A 84 -16.51 5.50 19.89
N PHE A 85 -15.88 5.21 21.03
CA PHE A 85 -16.01 3.89 21.65
C PHE A 85 -17.46 3.61 22.08
N ALA A 86 -18.21 4.59 22.57
CA ALA A 86 -19.62 4.38 22.89
C ALA A 86 -20.46 4.08 21.63
N ALA A 87 -20.21 4.79 20.53
CA ALA A 87 -20.91 4.61 19.26
C ALA A 87 -20.52 3.33 18.50
N HIS A 88 -19.31 2.83 18.72
CA HIS A 88 -18.75 1.66 18.03
C HIS A 88 -18.25 0.59 19.02
N PRO A 89 -19.15 -0.19 19.63
CA PRO A 89 -18.79 -1.27 20.56
C PRO A 89 -17.84 -2.32 19.95
N GLU A 90 -17.90 -2.53 18.64
CA GLU A 90 -17.04 -3.47 17.90
C GLU A 90 -15.59 -3.01 17.78
N ARG A 91 -15.31 -1.72 18.02
CA ARG A 91 -13.96 -1.17 18.01
C ARG A 91 -13.36 -1.34 19.40
N LEU A 92 -12.23 -2.05 19.46
CA LEU A 92 -11.48 -2.29 20.70
C LEU A 92 -10.27 -1.35 20.81
N THR A 93 -9.81 -0.83 19.67
CA THR A 93 -8.67 0.07 19.57
C THR A 93 -9.00 1.22 18.62
N LEU A 94 -8.57 2.43 18.97
CA LEU A 94 -8.68 3.61 18.13
C LEU A 94 -7.32 4.32 18.05
N TYR A 95 -6.99 4.79 16.85
CA TYR A 95 -5.87 5.69 16.62
C TYR A 95 -6.31 6.80 15.67
N GLY A 96 -5.60 7.92 15.67
CA GLY A 96 -5.92 9.06 14.81
C GLY A 96 -4.69 9.74 14.24
N ASP A 97 -4.91 10.89 13.64
CA ASP A 97 -3.87 11.73 13.06
C ASP A 97 -3.10 12.47 14.16
N ALA A 98 -1.94 13.02 13.81
CA ALA A 98 -1.10 13.73 14.75
C ALA A 98 -0.54 15.02 14.17
N LEU A 99 -0.07 15.92 15.04
CA LEU A 99 0.69 17.11 14.67
C LEU A 99 2.11 17.00 15.18
N VAL A 100 3.08 17.22 14.30
CA VAL A 100 4.49 17.21 14.66
C VAL A 100 5.06 18.61 14.53
N HIS A 101 5.66 19.12 15.61
CA HIS A 101 6.37 20.39 15.55
C HIS A 101 7.71 20.23 14.83
N SER A 102 7.89 20.93 13.71
CA SER A 102 9.16 20.95 12.98
C SER A 102 9.47 22.36 12.47
N ARG A 103 10.62 22.91 12.88
CA ARG A 103 11.15 24.22 12.42
C ARG A 103 10.15 25.39 12.57
N GLY A 104 9.46 25.46 13.72
CA GLY A 104 8.54 26.56 14.02
C GLY A 104 7.16 26.45 13.39
N ALA A 105 6.79 25.28 12.85
CA ALA A 105 5.45 25.00 12.34
C ALA A 105 5.01 23.58 12.70
N PHE A 106 3.71 23.39 12.91
CA PHE A 106 3.10 22.07 13.02
C PHE A 106 2.82 21.49 11.65
N LEU A 107 3.20 20.23 11.45
CA LEU A 107 2.92 19.45 10.26
C LEU A 107 2.03 18.27 10.62
N PRO A 108 0.91 18.05 9.90
CA PRO A 108 0.05 16.90 10.17
C PRO A 108 0.68 15.59 9.67
N ILE A 109 0.49 14.54 10.46
CA ILE A 109 0.65 13.14 10.09
C ILE A 109 -0.75 12.54 9.97
N LEU A 110 -1.15 12.28 8.73
CA LEU A 110 -2.44 11.77 8.28
C LEU A 110 -2.32 10.28 7.97
N ARG A 111 -2.93 9.45 8.80
CA ARG A 111 -2.70 8.00 8.73
C ARG A 111 -3.77 7.32 7.88
N PRO A 112 -3.44 6.33 7.02
CA PRO A 112 -4.48 5.54 6.35
C PRO A 112 -5.20 4.61 7.34
N ALA A 113 -6.24 3.93 6.86
CA ALA A 113 -6.92 2.88 7.61
C ALA A 113 -6.00 1.71 7.98
N PHE A 114 -6.41 0.94 8.99
CA PHE A 114 -5.58 -0.10 9.58
C PHE A 114 -5.17 -1.18 8.58
N ASP A 115 -3.86 -1.41 8.48
CA ASP A 115 -3.24 -2.49 7.75
C ASP A 115 -2.15 -3.17 8.61
N ALA A 116 -2.34 -4.47 8.86
CA ALA A 116 -1.41 -5.30 9.62
C ALA A 116 -0.11 -5.61 8.84
N ASP A 117 -0.16 -5.66 7.50
CA ASP A 117 1.04 -5.85 6.68
C ASP A 117 1.93 -4.61 6.73
N TYR A 118 1.31 -3.43 6.60
CA TYR A 118 2.01 -2.17 6.76
C TYR A 118 2.56 -2.01 8.18
N LEU A 119 1.78 -2.28 9.23
CA LEU A 119 2.24 -2.18 10.62
C LEU A 119 3.47 -3.06 10.88
N ARG A 120 3.46 -4.31 10.39
CA ARG A 120 4.63 -5.20 10.54
C ARG A 120 5.85 -4.72 9.75
N ALA A 121 5.65 -4.09 8.60
CA ALA A 121 6.74 -3.55 7.80
C ALA A 121 7.28 -2.23 8.38
N PHE A 122 6.42 -1.43 8.98
CA PHE A 122 6.71 -0.07 9.40
C PHE A 122 5.64 0.45 10.37
N ASP A 123 6.05 1.08 11.48
CA ASP A 123 5.10 1.69 12.41
C ASP A 123 4.56 3.03 11.88
N TYR A 124 3.54 2.95 11.04
CA TYR A 124 2.84 4.13 10.50
C TYR A 124 1.76 4.68 11.46
N ILE A 125 1.47 3.99 12.56
CA ILE A 125 0.46 4.40 13.56
C ILE A 125 1.11 5.27 14.63
N GLY A 126 2.30 4.92 15.10
CA GLY A 126 2.98 5.69 16.13
C GLY A 126 2.37 5.51 17.53
N PRO A 127 2.88 6.25 18.52
CA PRO A 127 2.81 5.82 19.91
C PRO A 127 1.49 6.14 20.61
N VAL A 128 0.61 6.93 20.01
CA VAL A 128 -0.66 7.35 20.64
C VAL A 128 -1.82 6.49 20.17
N VAL A 129 -2.25 5.57 21.04
CA VAL A 129 -3.29 4.58 20.74
C VAL A 129 -4.22 4.42 21.93
N ALA A 130 -5.53 4.52 21.69
CA ALA A 130 -6.56 4.29 22.70
C ALA A 130 -7.08 2.86 22.61
N ILE A 131 -7.17 2.15 23.73
CA ILE A 131 -7.49 0.73 23.82
C ILE A 131 -8.52 0.52 24.92
N ARG A 132 -9.54 -0.30 24.66
CA ARG A 132 -10.42 -0.76 25.73
C ARG A 132 -9.65 -1.64 26.70
N ARG A 133 -9.74 -1.33 28.00
CA ARG A 133 -9.08 -2.10 29.06
C ARG A 133 -9.34 -3.60 28.95
N THR A 134 -10.59 -4.00 28.74
CA THR A 134 -10.96 -5.43 28.60
C THR A 134 -10.25 -6.13 27.46
N ALA A 135 -9.99 -5.44 26.34
CA ALA A 135 -9.26 -6.00 25.21
C ALA A 135 -7.75 -6.05 25.50
N LEU A 136 -7.22 -5.04 26.19
CA LEU A 136 -5.82 -4.99 26.60
C LEU A 136 -5.48 -6.11 27.61
N ASP A 137 -6.33 -6.29 28.62
CA ASP A 137 -6.17 -7.33 29.65
C ASP A 137 -6.24 -8.73 29.01
N ALA A 138 -7.12 -8.92 28.01
CA ALA A 138 -7.23 -10.17 27.27
C ALA A 138 -5.97 -10.55 26.46
N VAL A 139 -5.06 -9.61 26.22
CA VAL A 139 -3.79 -9.85 25.51
C VAL A 139 -2.54 -9.69 26.39
N GLY A 140 -2.73 -9.71 27.71
CA GLY A 140 -1.64 -9.71 28.71
C GLY A 140 -1.61 -8.48 29.62
N GLY A 141 -2.39 -7.44 29.33
CA GLY A 141 -2.38 -6.20 30.10
C GLY A 141 -1.15 -5.33 29.81
N LEU A 142 -0.98 -4.26 30.60
CA LEU A 142 0.13 -3.29 30.45
C LEU A 142 1.49 -3.88 30.81
N ASP A 143 1.55 -4.70 31.85
CA ASP A 143 2.81 -5.24 32.40
C ASP A 143 3.54 -6.21 31.45
N ASP A 144 2.83 -6.79 30.49
CA ASP A 144 3.39 -7.75 29.53
C ASP A 144 3.76 -7.10 28.17
N LEU A 145 3.53 -5.79 28.00
CA LEU A 145 3.90 -5.08 26.78
C LEU A 145 5.41 -4.84 26.72
N ASP A 146 5.95 -4.77 25.50
CA ASP A 146 7.34 -4.34 25.32
C ASP A 146 7.52 -2.87 25.77
N PRO A 147 8.38 -2.59 26.77
CA PRO A 147 8.48 -1.25 27.34
C PRO A 147 9.10 -0.23 26.38
N GLN A 148 9.81 -0.68 25.34
CA GLN A 148 10.40 0.21 24.33
C GLN A 148 9.44 0.51 23.17
N ALA A 149 8.38 -0.28 23.00
CA ALA A 149 7.40 -0.08 21.93
C ALA A 149 5.99 -0.56 22.33
N PRO A 150 5.42 -0.05 23.45
CA PRO A 150 4.24 -0.65 24.06
C PRO A 150 2.99 -0.53 23.19
N ALA A 151 2.79 0.64 22.55
CA ALA A 151 1.68 0.84 21.63
C ALA A 151 1.77 -0.08 20.39
N PHE A 152 2.98 -0.25 19.85
CA PHE A 152 3.22 -1.11 18.69
C PHE A 152 2.99 -2.59 19.02
N ASP A 153 3.52 -3.09 20.15
CA ASP A 153 3.29 -4.47 20.60
C ASP A 153 1.81 -4.71 20.90
N ALA A 154 1.14 -3.77 21.59
CA ALA A 154 -0.30 -3.86 21.85
C ALA A 154 -1.11 -3.96 20.54
N LEU A 155 -0.83 -3.11 19.55
CA LEU A 155 -1.49 -3.14 18.25
C LEU A 155 -1.31 -4.49 17.54
N LEU A 156 -0.11 -5.06 17.54
CA LEU A 156 0.15 -6.38 16.95
C LEU A 156 -0.67 -7.47 17.66
N ARG A 157 -0.64 -7.50 19.00
CA ARG A 157 -1.40 -8.47 19.81
C ARG A 157 -2.90 -8.37 19.59
N LEU A 158 -3.44 -7.15 19.60
CA LEU A 158 -4.87 -6.89 19.42
C LEU A 158 -5.31 -7.24 18.00
N ALA A 159 -4.51 -6.91 16.98
CA ALA A 159 -4.78 -7.29 15.60
C ALA A 159 -4.77 -8.82 15.41
N ALA A 160 -3.85 -9.53 16.06
CA ALA A 160 -3.77 -10.98 16.01
C ALA A 160 -4.95 -11.67 16.71
N SER A 161 -5.38 -11.13 17.86
CA SER A 161 -6.42 -11.74 18.71
C SER A 161 -7.85 -11.42 18.27
N PHE A 162 -8.08 -10.20 17.78
CA PHE A 162 -9.43 -9.69 17.47
C PHE A 162 -9.63 -9.32 16.00
N GLY A 163 -8.58 -9.40 15.18
CA GLY A 163 -8.61 -9.04 13.77
C GLY A 163 -8.57 -7.53 13.53
N GLY A 164 -8.17 -7.13 12.31
CA GLY A 164 -7.98 -5.72 11.96
C GLY A 164 -9.24 -4.85 12.04
N ARG A 165 -10.45 -5.44 11.99
CA ARG A 165 -11.72 -4.70 12.13
C ARG A 165 -11.90 -4.11 13.53
N ALA A 166 -11.30 -4.72 14.55
CA ALA A 166 -11.32 -4.22 15.92
C ALA A 166 -10.51 -2.91 16.09
N ILE A 167 -9.63 -2.59 15.13
CA ILE A 167 -8.78 -1.39 15.15
C ILE A 167 -9.38 -0.35 14.21
N GLY A 168 -9.83 0.77 14.78
CA GLY A 168 -10.42 1.89 14.06
C GLY A 168 -9.44 3.04 13.85
N HIS A 169 -9.39 3.53 12.62
CA HIS A 169 -8.76 4.83 12.32
C HIS A 169 -9.80 5.94 12.43
N LEU A 170 -9.43 7.00 13.14
CA LEU A 170 -10.17 8.26 13.17
C LEU A 170 -9.41 9.30 12.33
N PRO A 171 -9.96 9.75 11.19
CA PRO A 171 -9.36 10.82 10.37
C PRO A 171 -9.55 12.16 11.08
N THR A 172 -8.89 12.33 12.22
CA THR A 172 -8.96 13.51 13.09
C THR A 172 -7.67 13.55 13.88
N VAL A 173 -7.15 14.77 14.09
CA VAL A 173 -5.95 14.97 14.89
C VAL A 173 -6.25 14.71 16.36
N LEU A 174 -5.71 13.62 16.90
CA LEU A 174 -5.87 13.22 18.31
C LEU A 174 -4.65 13.53 19.15
N SER A 175 -3.48 13.69 18.54
CA SER A 175 -2.23 13.88 19.26
C SER A 175 -1.33 14.93 18.66
N ARG A 176 -0.36 15.37 19.46
CA ARG A 176 0.67 16.33 19.12
C ARG A 176 2.00 15.85 19.68
N PHE A 177 3.07 16.05 18.91
CA PHE A 177 4.45 15.83 19.32
C PHE A 177 5.19 17.17 19.39
N ASP A 178 5.74 17.47 20.57
CA ASP A 178 6.41 18.73 20.90
C ASP A 178 7.94 18.62 21.03
N GLY A 179 8.51 17.44 20.80
CA GLY A 179 9.94 17.23 20.91
C GLY A 179 10.75 18.09 19.92
N ALA A 180 11.93 18.54 20.36
CA ALA A 180 12.89 19.25 19.52
C ALA A 180 13.43 18.31 18.42
N CYS A 181 12.77 18.32 17.27
CA CYS A 181 13.22 17.64 16.06
C CYS A 181 14.42 18.40 15.46
N GLU A 182 15.61 18.28 16.07
CA GLU A 182 16.84 18.93 15.56
C GLU A 182 17.31 18.32 14.24
N THR A 183 17.02 17.03 14.03
CA THR A 183 17.19 16.35 12.74
C THR A 183 15.82 16.20 12.11
N THR A 184 15.64 16.61 10.84
CA THR A 184 14.46 16.30 10.01
C THR A 184 13.87 14.96 10.41
N MET A 185 12.62 14.91 10.92
CA MET A 185 12.02 13.69 11.48
C MET A 185 12.44 12.48 10.67
N PRO A 186 12.79 11.36 11.33
CA PRO A 186 13.22 10.20 10.59
C PRO A 186 12.13 9.81 9.58
N PRO A 187 12.50 9.26 8.42
CA PRO A 187 11.55 8.61 7.51
C PRO A 187 10.63 7.57 8.17
N ALA A 188 10.89 7.26 9.45
CA ALA A 188 10.27 6.33 10.40
C ALA A 188 8.97 6.79 11.10
N GLY A 189 8.43 7.98 10.82
CA GLY A 189 7.25 8.48 11.54
C GLY A 189 7.58 8.99 12.94
N GLU A 190 6.64 8.88 13.89
CA GLU A 190 6.77 9.44 15.24
C GLU A 190 7.68 8.62 16.18
N GLY A 191 7.82 7.30 16.00
CA GLY A 191 8.55 6.39 16.90
C GLY A 191 10.09 6.41 16.81
N GLY A 192 10.68 7.43 16.18
CA GLY A 192 12.15 7.57 16.15
C GLY A 192 12.93 6.42 15.46
N ARG A 193 14.26 6.51 15.47
CA ARG A 193 15.17 5.42 15.06
C ARG A 193 15.58 4.52 16.23
N ASP A 194 15.40 5.00 17.47
CA ASP A 194 15.84 4.29 18.67
C ASP A 194 14.94 3.09 18.99
N GLU A 195 13.72 3.05 18.45
CA GLU A 195 12.77 1.94 18.63
C GLU A 195 12.87 0.84 17.56
N GLU A 196 13.73 0.98 16.54
CA GLU A 196 13.75 0.03 15.39
C GLU A 196 14.05 -1.42 15.81
N ALA A 197 14.95 -1.61 16.78
CA ALA A 197 15.29 -2.92 17.33
C ALA A 197 14.14 -3.52 18.16
N ALA A 198 13.43 -2.68 18.92
CA ALA A 198 12.24 -3.07 19.68
C ALA A 198 11.11 -3.50 18.73
N ARG A 199 10.87 -2.76 17.65
CA ARG A 199 9.88 -3.12 16.61
C ARG A 199 10.18 -4.48 15.99
N LEU A 200 11.43 -4.74 15.59
CA LEU A 200 11.82 -6.03 15.04
C LEU A 200 11.57 -7.17 16.03
N THR A 201 11.87 -6.94 17.31
CA THR A 201 11.61 -7.90 18.39
C THR A 201 10.11 -8.16 18.55
N CYS A 202 9.29 -7.12 18.57
CA CYS A 202 7.82 -7.23 18.65
C CYS A 202 7.23 -7.99 17.46
N VAL A 203 7.71 -7.73 16.23
CA VAL A 203 7.27 -8.45 15.03
C VAL A 203 7.64 -9.94 15.11
N ARG A 204 8.84 -10.29 15.57
CA ARG A 204 9.24 -11.69 15.77
C ARG A 204 8.35 -12.40 16.78
N ARG A 205 8.08 -11.75 17.93
CA ARG A 205 7.14 -12.27 18.94
C ARG A 205 5.72 -12.43 18.38
N ASP A 206 5.21 -11.48 17.59
CA ASP A 206 3.90 -11.59 16.92
C ASP A 206 3.85 -12.79 15.95
N LEU A 207 4.92 -13.01 15.19
CA LEU A 207 5.03 -14.16 14.29
C LEU A 207 5.06 -15.46 15.07
N GLU A 208 5.82 -15.55 16.16
CA GLU A 208 5.88 -16.71 17.06
C GLU A 208 4.52 -17.02 17.70
N ARG A 209 3.87 -16.03 18.32
CA ARG A 209 2.52 -16.17 18.90
C ARG A 209 1.50 -16.67 17.88
N GLY A 210 1.60 -16.19 16.64
CA GLY A 210 0.75 -16.59 15.53
C GLY A 210 1.14 -17.91 14.85
N GLY A 211 2.08 -18.69 15.41
CA GLY A 211 2.52 -19.98 14.84
C GLY A 211 3.30 -19.86 13.52
N ARG A 212 3.91 -18.70 13.25
CA ARG A 212 4.61 -18.35 12.00
C ARG A 212 6.10 -18.10 12.24
N SER A 213 6.71 -18.80 13.20
CA SER A 213 8.14 -18.67 13.55
C SER A 213 9.10 -18.99 12.41
N ALA A 214 8.65 -19.72 11.39
CA ALA A 214 9.41 -19.96 10.16
C ALA A 214 9.52 -18.73 9.22
N VAL A 215 8.79 -17.65 9.49
CA VAL A 215 8.90 -16.40 8.72
C VAL A 215 10.12 -15.62 9.22
N GLU A 216 11.09 -15.38 8.35
CA GLU A 216 12.26 -14.59 8.72
C GLU A 216 11.96 -13.10 8.64
N ALA A 217 12.14 -12.38 9.74
CA ALA A 217 12.01 -10.93 9.81
C ALA A 217 13.40 -10.26 9.83
N ARG A 218 13.62 -9.30 8.93
CA ARG A 218 14.87 -8.53 8.81
C ARG A 218 14.58 -7.04 8.72
N LEU A 219 15.23 -6.24 9.57
CA LEU A 219 15.22 -4.79 9.51
C LEU A 219 16.22 -4.30 8.46
N GLY A 220 15.76 -3.55 7.47
CA GLY A 220 16.60 -2.88 6.48
C GLY A 220 17.22 -1.60 7.04
N SER A 221 18.28 -1.12 6.39
CA SER A 221 18.91 0.17 6.71
C SER A 221 18.01 1.39 6.43
N ASP A 222 16.89 1.17 5.75
CA ASP A 222 15.83 2.12 5.50
C ASP A 222 14.76 2.15 6.61
N GLY A 223 14.93 1.38 7.68
CA GLY A 223 14.01 1.31 8.82
C GLY A 223 12.77 0.43 8.57
N VAL A 224 12.70 -0.25 7.41
CA VAL A 224 11.58 -1.12 7.02
C VAL A 224 11.90 -2.57 7.36
N ILE A 225 10.95 -3.26 7.96
CA ILE A 225 11.03 -4.69 8.22
C ILE A 225 10.53 -5.44 7.00
N THR A 226 11.35 -6.36 6.51
CA THR A 226 11.01 -7.30 5.44
C THR A 226 10.75 -8.68 6.03
N LEU A 227 9.72 -9.35 5.51
CA LEU A 227 9.32 -10.69 5.94
C LEU A 227 9.57 -11.67 4.79
N ALA A 228 10.45 -12.65 4.99
CA ALA A 228 10.65 -13.75 4.07
C ALA A 228 9.85 -14.95 4.57
N ARG A 229 8.66 -15.15 3.99
CA ARG A 229 7.74 -16.23 4.36
C ARG A 229 8.17 -17.54 3.71
N PRO A 230 8.06 -18.70 4.39
CA PRO A 230 8.44 -19.98 3.81
C PRO A 230 7.62 -20.29 2.56
N LEU A 231 8.24 -20.98 1.61
CA LEU A 231 7.60 -21.49 0.40
C LEU A 231 7.20 -22.96 0.61
N PRO A 232 6.19 -23.46 -0.11
CA PRO A 232 5.99 -24.90 -0.21
C PRO A 232 7.18 -25.54 -0.93
N GLU A 233 7.47 -26.80 -0.60
CA GLU A 233 8.53 -27.57 -1.23
C GLU A 233 7.93 -28.70 -2.09
N PRO A 234 8.23 -28.78 -3.39
CA PRO A 234 9.06 -27.83 -4.15
C PRO A 234 8.36 -26.47 -4.37
N PRO A 235 9.12 -25.38 -4.63
CA PRO A 235 8.54 -24.08 -4.98
C PRO A 235 7.62 -24.19 -6.20
N PRO A 236 6.50 -23.45 -6.24
CA PRO A 236 5.54 -23.60 -7.33
C PRO A 236 6.07 -23.05 -8.65
N ARG A 237 5.64 -23.68 -9.75
CA ARG A 237 5.84 -23.13 -11.08
C ARG A 237 5.14 -21.78 -11.24
N VAL A 238 5.85 -20.80 -11.81
CA VAL A 238 5.31 -19.48 -12.17
C VAL A 238 5.19 -19.36 -13.69
N SER A 239 4.03 -18.94 -14.19
CA SER A 239 3.84 -18.59 -15.59
C SER A 239 3.94 -17.08 -15.78
N LEU A 240 5.03 -16.63 -16.40
CA LEU A 240 5.26 -15.24 -16.80
C LEU A 240 4.52 -14.97 -18.11
N ILE A 241 3.53 -14.07 -18.10
CA ILE A 241 2.66 -13.77 -19.24
C ILE A 241 3.01 -12.37 -19.76
N VAL A 242 3.46 -12.32 -21.01
CA VAL A 242 3.97 -11.10 -21.65
C VAL A 242 3.17 -10.80 -22.93
N PRO A 243 2.23 -9.86 -22.92
CA PRO A 243 1.52 -9.45 -24.12
C PRO A 243 2.40 -8.56 -25.00
N THR A 244 2.38 -8.79 -26.31
CA THR A 244 3.19 -8.00 -27.25
C THR A 244 2.51 -7.85 -28.61
N ARG A 245 2.90 -6.81 -29.35
CA ARG A 245 2.68 -6.62 -30.78
C ARG A 245 3.86 -5.82 -31.32
N ASP A 246 4.67 -6.45 -32.18
CA ASP A 246 5.91 -5.88 -32.70
C ASP A 246 6.83 -5.37 -31.57
N ARG A 247 7.56 -4.28 -31.83
CA ARG A 247 8.40 -3.56 -30.86
C ARG A 247 9.42 -4.47 -30.19
N LEU A 248 10.21 -5.16 -31.02
CA LEU A 248 11.33 -5.98 -30.57
C LEU A 248 12.31 -5.19 -29.68
N ASP A 249 12.42 -3.88 -29.90
CA ASP A 249 13.19 -2.95 -29.10
C ASP A 249 12.77 -2.89 -27.62
N LEU A 250 11.49 -3.16 -27.32
CA LEU A 250 10.95 -3.27 -25.96
C LEU A 250 10.93 -4.72 -25.47
N LEU A 251 10.41 -5.62 -26.32
CA LEU A 251 10.20 -7.02 -25.97
C LEU A 251 11.50 -7.73 -25.58
N ARG A 252 12.58 -7.53 -26.33
CA ARG A 252 13.85 -8.23 -26.08
C ARG A 252 14.45 -7.86 -24.71
N PRO A 253 14.62 -6.57 -24.34
CA PRO A 253 15.04 -6.21 -22.98
C PRO A 253 14.15 -6.79 -21.87
N CYS A 254 12.83 -6.78 -22.06
CA CYS A 254 11.90 -7.40 -21.12
C CYS A 254 12.21 -8.89 -20.93
N LEU A 255 12.21 -9.67 -22.01
CA LEU A 255 12.45 -11.12 -21.95
C LEU A 255 13.85 -11.47 -21.45
N ASP A 256 14.88 -10.72 -21.84
CA ASP A 256 16.24 -10.92 -21.33
C ASP A 256 16.28 -10.69 -19.81
N SER A 257 15.55 -9.69 -19.29
CA SER A 257 15.46 -9.48 -17.84
C SER A 257 14.72 -10.61 -17.11
N LEU A 258 13.64 -11.14 -17.70
CA LEU A 258 12.89 -12.28 -17.13
C LEU A 258 13.71 -13.58 -17.14
N ARG A 259 14.64 -13.71 -18.09
CA ARG A 259 15.52 -14.88 -18.21
C ARG A 259 16.74 -14.78 -17.32
N TYR A 260 17.42 -13.64 -17.32
CA TYR A 260 18.75 -13.51 -16.73
C TYR A 260 18.78 -12.69 -15.44
N ARG A 261 17.68 -12.00 -15.09
CA ARG A 261 17.53 -11.21 -13.86
C ARG A 261 16.29 -11.61 -13.08
N THR A 262 16.05 -12.91 -12.96
CA THR A 262 14.96 -13.49 -12.18
C THR A 262 15.43 -14.82 -11.61
N ASP A 263 15.53 -14.92 -10.29
CA ASP A 263 16.12 -16.09 -9.61
C ASP A 263 15.11 -17.22 -9.35
N TRP A 264 13.84 -17.05 -9.73
CA TRP A 264 12.81 -18.05 -9.47
C TRP A 264 13.03 -19.33 -10.28
N PRO A 265 13.22 -20.50 -9.65
CA PRO A 265 13.78 -21.67 -10.34
C PRO A 265 12.85 -22.29 -11.38
N ASP A 266 11.57 -22.52 -11.04
CA ASP A 266 10.60 -23.15 -11.93
C ASP A 266 9.67 -22.09 -12.54
N ARG A 267 9.97 -21.68 -13.78
CA ARG A 267 9.20 -20.68 -14.52
C ARG A 267 9.02 -21.04 -15.98
N GLU A 268 7.88 -20.65 -16.55
CA GLU A 268 7.65 -20.60 -18.00
C GLU A 268 7.37 -19.18 -18.47
N ILE A 269 7.64 -18.89 -19.73
CA ILE A 269 7.33 -17.62 -20.36
C ILE A 269 6.29 -17.87 -21.47
N LEU A 270 5.16 -17.17 -21.38
CA LEU A 270 4.08 -17.16 -22.35
C LEU A 270 4.02 -15.79 -23.00
N ILE A 271 4.26 -15.75 -24.31
CA ILE A 271 4.21 -14.51 -25.07
C ILE A 271 2.88 -14.43 -25.80
N CYS A 272 2.01 -13.49 -25.43
CA CYS A 272 0.75 -13.28 -26.12
C CYS A 272 1.01 -12.41 -27.35
N ASP A 273 1.25 -13.04 -28.49
CA ASP A 273 1.51 -12.32 -29.74
C ASP A 273 0.20 -11.86 -30.39
N ASN A 274 -0.03 -10.55 -30.41
CA ASN A 274 -1.21 -9.98 -31.03
C ASN A 274 -0.91 -9.49 -32.44
N ASP A 275 -0.86 -10.43 -33.39
CA ASP A 275 -0.63 -10.18 -34.81
C ASP A 275 0.60 -9.30 -35.08
N SER A 276 1.76 -9.66 -34.52
CA SER A 276 3.02 -9.03 -34.94
C SER A 276 3.23 -9.20 -36.45
N ARG A 277 3.73 -8.15 -37.10
CA ARG A 277 3.97 -8.08 -38.56
C ARG A 277 5.40 -7.73 -38.89
N ASP A 278 6.15 -7.18 -37.94
CA ASP A 278 7.56 -6.87 -38.08
C ASP A 278 8.37 -8.17 -38.28
N PRO A 279 9.09 -8.33 -39.40
CA PRO A 279 9.86 -9.54 -39.68
C PRO A 279 10.89 -9.86 -38.59
N GLU A 280 11.51 -8.85 -37.97
CA GLU A 280 12.48 -9.07 -36.90
C GLU A 280 11.82 -9.63 -35.64
N THR A 281 10.67 -9.07 -35.25
CA THR A 281 9.87 -9.60 -34.14
C THR A 281 9.47 -11.05 -34.40
N LEU A 282 8.93 -11.35 -35.58
CA LEU A 282 8.50 -12.71 -35.94
C LEU A 282 9.66 -13.72 -35.92
N ALA A 283 10.82 -13.34 -36.47
CA ALA A 283 12.02 -14.18 -36.46
C ALA A 283 12.50 -14.44 -35.02
N TYR A 284 12.44 -13.43 -34.15
CA TYR A 284 12.80 -13.57 -32.74
C TYR A 284 11.84 -14.49 -31.98
N LEU A 285 10.52 -14.33 -32.14
CA LEU A 285 9.51 -15.21 -31.52
C LEU A 285 9.66 -16.68 -31.98
N ALA A 286 9.93 -16.89 -33.26
CA ALA A 286 10.19 -18.22 -33.80
C ALA A 286 11.47 -18.84 -33.21
N ALA A 287 12.52 -18.05 -32.99
CA ALA A 287 13.74 -18.52 -32.33
C ALA A 287 13.48 -18.92 -30.87
N LEU A 288 12.79 -18.09 -30.09
CA LEU A 288 12.45 -18.40 -28.70
C LEU A 288 11.64 -19.69 -28.55
N THR A 289 10.71 -19.93 -29.47
CA THR A 289 9.91 -21.16 -29.49
C THR A 289 10.75 -22.39 -29.83
N ARG A 290 11.60 -22.28 -30.86
CA ARG A 290 12.49 -23.37 -31.31
C ARG A 290 13.46 -23.79 -30.21
N ASP A 291 13.99 -22.81 -29.48
CA ASP A 291 14.99 -23.01 -28.43
C ASP A 291 14.35 -23.40 -27.08
N GLY A 292 13.02 -23.54 -27.02
CA GLY A 292 12.28 -23.90 -25.81
C GLY A 292 12.29 -22.84 -24.71
N ILE A 293 12.66 -21.60 -25.05
CA ILE A 293 12.81 -20.49 -24.09
C ILE A 293 11.45 -19.92 -23.68
N ALA A 294 10.54 -19.80 -24.64
CA ALA A 294 9.20 -19.26 -24.41
C ALA A 294 8.20 -19.93 -25.35
N ARG A 295 6.93 -19.92 -24.95
CA ARG A 295 5.82 -20.41 -25.75
C ARG A 295 4.97 -19.23 -26.22
N VAL A 296 4.77 -19.13 -27.53
CA VAL A 296 3.94 -18.08 -28.12
C VAL A 296 2.47 -18.51 -28.11
N VAL A 297 1.60 -17.63 -27.63
CA VAL A 297 0.14 -17.78 -27.60
C VAL A 297 -0.45 -16.79 -28.62
N PRO A 298 -0.91 -17.26 -29.80
CA PRO A 298 -1.46 -16.37 -30.82
C PRO A 298 -2.73 -15.68 -30.34
N CYS A 299 -2.78 -14.37 -30.51
CA CYS A 299 -3.89 -13.50 -30.12
C CYS A 299 -4.34 -12.58 -31.26
N PRO A 300 -4.79 -13.13 -32.40
CA PRO A 300 -5.13 -12.32 -33.56
C PRO A 300 -6.32 -11.38 -33.32
N GLY A 301 -6.32 -10.24 -34.02
CA GLY A 301 -7.42 -9.28 -34.05
C GLY A 301 -7.11 -7.91 -33.44
N PRO A 302 -8.14 -7.17 -33.02
CA PRO A 302 -7.96 -5.91 -32.31
C PRO A 302 -7.17 -6.09 -31.02
N PHE A 303 -6.47 -5.03 -30.60
CA PHE A 303 -5.76 -5.07 -29.32
C PHE A 303 -6.75 -5.08 -28.16
N ASP A 304 -6.71 -6.15 -27.37
CA ASP A 304 -7.49 -6.36 -26.16
C ASP A 304 -6.56 -7.00 -25.11
N PHE A 305 -6.08 -6.17 -24.20
CA PHE A 305 -5.12 -6.58 -23.17
C PHE A 305 -5.72 -7.66 -22.27
N ALA A 306 -6.98 -7.49 -21.85
CA ALA A 306 -7.66 -8.42 -20.97
C ALA A 306 -7.86 -9.79 -21.62
N ALA A 307 -8.36 -9.83 -22.86
CA ALA A 307 -8.60 -11.09 -23.58
C ALA A 307 -7.31 -11.84 -23.89
N MET A 308 -6.24 -11.14 -24.28
CA MET A 308 -4.92 -11.72 -24.51
C MET A 308 -4.37 -12.41 -23.26
N ASN A 309 -4.37 -11.68 -22.13
CA ASN A 309 -3.87 -12.20 -20.88
C ASN A 309 -4.71 -13.36 -20.36
N ASN A 310 -6.05 -13.31 -20.50
CA ASN A 310 -6.93 -14.43 -20.18
C ASN A 310 -6.61 -15.68 -21.02
N ARG A 311 -6.35 -15.51 -22.32
CA ARG A 311 -5.99 -16.63 -23.21
C ARG A 311 -4.69 -17.28 -22.79
N ALA A 312 -3.67 -16.51 -22.47
CA ALA A 312 -2.41 -17.06 -21.99
C ALA A 312 -2.54 -17.66 -20.58
N ALA A 313 -3.31 -17.05 -19.69
CA ALA A 313 -3.61 -17.62 -18.37
C ALA A 313 -4.33 -18.97 -18.46
N ALA A 314 -5.18 -19.18 -19.47
CA ALA A 314 -5.80 -20.48 -19.72
C ALA A 314 -4.82 -21.54 -20.27
N ALA A 315 -3.76 -21.12 -20.96
CA ALA A 315 -2.70 -22.00 -21.46
C ALA A 315 -1.57 -22.23 -20.45
N ALA A 316 -1.54 -21.45 -19.37
CA ALA A 316 -0.53 -21.49 -18.32
C ALA A 316 -0.61 -22.77 -17.48
N THR A 317 0.56 -23.25 -17.08
CA THR A 317 0.72 -24.46 -16.25
C THR A 317 1.19 -24.14 -14.84
N GLY A 318 1.57 -22.89 -14.57
CA GLY A 318 1.99 -22.41 -13.27
C GLY A 318 0.85 -22.34 -12.27
N ARG A 319 1.16 -22.66 -11.01
CA ARG A 319 0.24 -22.39 -9.90
C ARG A 319 0.09 -20.89 -9.66
N VAL A 320 1.11 -20.11 -10.04
CA VAL A 320 1.13 -18.65 -9.92
C VAL A 320 1.26 -18.03 -11.31
N LEU A 321 0.48 -17.00 -11.58
CA LEU A 321 0.53 -16.19 -12.80
C LEU A 321 1.23 -14.88 -12.48
N ALA A 322 2.12 -14.45 -13.37
CA ALA A 322 2.80 -13.17 -13.29
C ALA A 322 2.60 -12.44 -14.63
N PHE A 323 1.70 -11.45 -14.64
CA PHE A 323 1.47 -10.59 -15.80
C PHE A 323 2.53 -9.50 -15.83
N VAL A 324 3.26 -9.39 -16.95
CA VAL A 324 4.36 -8.44 -17.13
C VAL A 324 4.26 -7.82 -18.52
N ASN A 325 4.15 -6.49 -18.60
CA ASN A 325 4.15 -5.83 -19.91
C ASN A 325 5.48 -6.02 -20.65
N ASN A 326 5.45 -6.00 -21.98
CA ASN A 326 6.64 -6.18 -22.83
C ASN A 326 7.67 -5.04 -22.74
N ASP A 327 7.39 -3.96 -22.00
CA ASP A 327 8.28 -2.82 -21.74
C ASP A 327 8.64 -2.69 -20.24
N VAL A 328 8.42 -3.76 -19.48
CA VAL A 328 8.85 -3.89 -18.09
C VAL A 328 10.10 -4.75 -18.01
N ALA A 329 11.11 -4.29 -17.27
CA ALA A 329 12.37 -4.99 -17.06
C ALA A 329 12.70 -5.13 -15.57
N ALA A 330 13.10 -6.34 -15.17
CA ALA A 330 13.56 -6.62 -13.82
C ALA A 330 14.93 -5.99 -13.54
N THR A 331 15.02 -5.21 -12.47
CA THR A 331 16.30 -4.61 -12.02
C THR A 331 16.99 -5.40 -10.92
N ASP A 332 16.21 -6.05 -10.05
CA ASP A 332 16.66 -6.88 -8.93
C ASP A 332 16.18 -8.32 -9.17
N PRO A 333 17.06 -9.34 -9.19
CA PRO A 333 16.66 -10.70 -9.51
C PRO A 333 15.75 -11.37 -8.47
N THR A 334 15.63 -10.80 -7.27
CA THR A 334 14.76 -11.27 -6.19
C THR A 334 13.30 -10.80 -6.31
N TRP A 335 12.97 -9.97 -7.30
CA TRP A 335 11.64 -9.35 -7.45
C TRP A 335 10.49 -10.38 -7.41
N LEU A 336 10.64 -11.48 -8.16
CA LEU A 336 9.59 -12.49 -8.30
C LEU A 336 9.44 -13.32 -7.04
N ASP A 337 10.54 -13.66 -6.36
CA ASP A 337 10.52 -14.36 -5.08
C ASP A 337 9.71 -13.58 -4.03
N ARG A 338 9.99 -12.27 -3.92
CA ARG A 338 9.28 -11.37 -3.00
C ARG A 338 7.78 -11.33 -3.27
N MET A 339 7.38 -11.30 -4.55
CA MET A 339 5.96 -11.22 -4.92
C MET A 339 5.25 -12.57 -4.79
N VAL A 340 5.89 -13.67 -5.16
CA VAL A 340 5.29 -15.02 -5.11
C VAL A 340 5.04 -15.46 -3.67
N ARG A 341 5.97 -15.21 -2.74
CA ARG A 341 5.77 -15.50 -1.30
C ARG A 341 4.51 -14.85 -0.75
N GLU A 342 4.21 -13.62 -1.19
CA GLU A 342 3.02 -12.90 -0.77
C GLU A 342 1.76 -13.38 -1.52
N ALA A 343 1.85 -13.67 -2.82
CA ALA A 343 0.71 -14.13 -3.62
C ALA A 343 0.15 -15.50 -3.19
N LEU A 344 1.00 -16.34 -2.58
CA LEU A 344 0.62 -17.64 -2.04
C LEU A 344 -0.14 -17.57 -0.71
N ARG A 345 -0.20 -16.39 -0.06
CA ARG A 345 -1.00 -16.23 1.17
C ARG A 345 -2.48 -16.37 0.86
N PRO A 346 -3.26 -17.15 1.64
CA PRO A 346 -4.69 -17.38 1.36
C PRO A 346 -5.50 -16.09 1.22
N GLU A 347 -5.21 -15.09 2.03
CA GLU A 347 -5.91 -13.80 2.07
C GLU A 347 -5.45 -12.80 1.00
N ILE A 348 -4.40 -13.08 0.22
CA ILE A 348 -3.87 -12.17 -0.79
C ILE A 348 -4.32 -12.59 -2.19
N GLY A 349 -4.93 -11.64 -2.91
CA GLY A 349 -5.52 -11.86 -4.23
C GLY A 349 -4.67 -11.31 -5.37
N ALA A 350 -3.99 -10.18 -5.17
CA ALA A 350 -3.14 -9.58 -6.19
C ALA A 350 -1.91 -8.93 -5.54
N VAL A 351 -0.74 -9.11 -6.15
CA VAL A 351 0.52 -8.54 -5.65
C VAL A 351 1.15 -7.67 -6.73
N GLY A 352 1.49 -6.43 -6.40
CA GLY A 352 2.09 -5.45 -7.31
C GLY A 352 3.49 -5.01 -6.89
N ALA A 353 4.33 -4.75 -7.88
CA ALA A 353 5.68 -4.26 -7.70
C ALA A 353 5.76 -2.73 -7.59
N ARG A 354 6.90 -2.21 -7.15
CA ARG A 354 7.29 -0.82 -7.37
C ARG A 354 7.80 -0.64 -8.79
N LEU A 355 7.14 0.22 -9.57
CA LEU A 355 7.57 0.52 -10.94
C LEU A 355 8.22 1.89 -11.03
N ILE A 356 9.38 1.94 -11.68
CA ILE A 356 10.17 3.14 -11.93
C ILE A 356 10.16 3.42 -13.44
N ASP A 357 9.85 4.64 -13.85
CA ASP A 357 9.87 5.04 -15.25
C ASP A 357 11.31 5.18 -15.80
N GLY A 358 11.46 5.26 -17.11
CA GLY A 358 12.76 5.47 -17.78
C GLY A 358 13.49 6.78 -17.44
N ARG A 359 12.90 7.63 -16.58
CA ARG A 359 13.54 8.83 -16.04
C ARG A 359 13.94 8.67 -14.57
N GLY A 360 13.88 7.45 -14.02
CA GLY A 360 14.23 7.15 -12.64
C GLY A 360 13.19 7.66 -11.63
N ARG A 361 11.93 7.83 -12.03
CA ARG A 361 10.86 8.32 -11.15
C ARG A 361 9.84 7.23 -10.88
N ILE A 362 9.15 7.30 -9.74
CA ILE A 362 8.03 6.42 -9.42
C ILE A 362 6.94 6.55 -10.48
N GLN A 363 6.57 5.42 -11.07
CA GLN A 363 5.41 5.29 -11.93
C GLN A 363 4.26 4.61 -11.19
N HIS A 364 4.54 3.61 -10.36
CA HIS A 364 3.54 2.90 -9.58
C HIS A 364 4.04 2.62 -8.15
N GLY A 365 3.29 3.14 -7.17
CA GLY A 365 3.44 2.85 -5.74
C GLY A 365 2.18 2.22 -5.13
N GLY A 366 1.34 1.57 -5.94
CA GLY A 366 -0.06 1.24 -5.64
C GLY A 366 -1.06 2.12 -6.40
N VAL A 367 -2.30 1.66 -6.56
CA VAL A 367 -3.41 2.45 -7.12
C VAL A 367 -4.26 3.02 -5.98
N ILE A 368 -4.64 4.29 -6.12
CA ILE A 368 -5.56 5.01 -5.24
C ILE A 368 -6.88 5.23 -5.98
N LEU A 369 -8.00 4.92 -5.34
CA LEU A 369 -9.35 5.19 -5.84
C LEU A 369 -9.82 6.59 -5.42
N GLY A 370 -10.47 7.30 -6.33
CA GLY A 370 -11.11 8.59 -6.08
C GLY A 370 -10.40 9.81 -6.66
N PRO A 371 -9.05 9.95 -6.60
CA PRO A 371 -8.37 11.12 -7.12
C PRO A 371 -8.77 11.48 -8.55
N GLY A 372 -9.25 12.71 -8.77
CA GLY A 372 -9.73 13.19 -10.06
C GLY A 372 -11.02 12.53 -10.55
N GLY A 373 -11.77 11.88 -9.65
CA GLY A 373 -13.04 11.19 -9.93
C GLY A 373 -12.89 9.80 -10.58
N LEU A 374 -11.67 9.25 -10.60
CA LEU A 374 -11.33 7.92 -11.12
C LEU A 374 -10.25 7.29 -10.25
N VAL A 375 -9.11 6.90 -10.81
CA VAL A 375 -8.02 6.22 -10.11
C VAL A 375 -6.68 6.82 -10.53
N THR A 376 -5.67 6.71 -9.68
CA THR A 376 -4.32 7.19 -9.98
C THR A 376 -3.25 6.33 -9.32
N HIS A 377 -2.00 6.49 -9.75
CA HIS A 377 -0.86 5.82 -9.13
C HIS A 377 -0.32 6.66 -7.97
N ALA A 378 -0.16 6.02 -6.81
CA ALA A 378 0.44 6.64 -5.63
C ALA A 378 1.86 7.15 -5.92
N HIS A 379 2.16 8.36 -5.45
CA HIS A 379 3.48 9.03 -5.54
C HIS A 379 4.05 9.16 -6.95
N ARG A 380 3.21 9.11 -7.99
CA ARG A 380 3.66 9.24 -9.38
C ARG A 380 4.55 10.49 -9.56
N PHE A 381 5.68 10.30 -10.25
CA PHE A 381 6.74 11.27 -10.52
C PHE A 381 7.69 11.62 -9.37
N PHE A 382 7.60 10.96 -8.21
CA PHE A 382 8.61 11.09 -7.16
C PHE A 382 9.93 10.44 -7.59
N PRO A 383 11.08 10.74 -6.96
CA PRO A 383 12.33 10.03 -7.21
C PRO A 383 12.15 8.53 -6.94
N GLY A 384 12.76 7.67 -7.76
CA GLY A 384 12.59 6.21 -7.67
C GLY A 384 13.07 5.59 -6.34
N ASP A 385 13.92 6.30 -5.60
CA ASP A 385 14.47 5.92 -4.29
C ASP A 385 13.73 6.57 -3.10
N ALA A 386 12.72 7.40 -3.37
CA ALA A 386 11.97 8.08 -2.33
C ALA A 386 11.32 7.07 -1.36
N PRO A 387 11.34 7.34 -0.05
CA PRO A 387 10.64 6.48 0.92
C PRO A 387 9.12 6.50 0.71
N GLY A 388 8.60 7.61 0.19
CA GLY A 388 7.16 7.85 0.14
C GLY A 388 6.62 8.30 1.49
N TYR A 389 5.38 8.77 1.47
CA TYR A 389 4.68 9.22 2.67
C TYR A 389 4.59 8.06 3.67
N LEU A 390 5.06 8.25 4.90
CA LEU A 390 5.16 7.18 5.92
C LEU A 390 5.91 5.92 5.44
N SER A 391 6.92 6.07 4.59
CA SER A 391 7.67 4.95 3.98
C SER A 391 6.83 4.00 3.10
N SER A 392 5.65 4.43 2.64
CA SER A 392 4.70 3.63 1.84
C SER A 392 5.22 3.15 0.49
N LEU A 393 6.32 3.69 -0.05
CA LEU A 393 6.97 3.18 -1.27
C LEU A 393 7.99 2.08 -1.01
N ARG A 394 8.40 1.88 0.25
CA ARG A 394 9.36 0.85 0.67
C ARG A 394 8.68 -0.30 1.41
N ALA A 395 7.69 0.02 2.25
CA ALA A 395 6.95 -0.96 3.03
C ALA A 395 6.05 -1.84 2.14
N THR A 396 5.93 -3.12 2.52
CA THR A 396 4.85 -3.99 2.04
C THR A 396 3.55 -3.56 2.71
N ARG A 397 2.51 -3.28 1.92
CA ARG A 397 1.24 -2.75 2.42
C ARG A 397 0.08 -3.09 1.50
N ARG A 398 -1.12 -3.07 2.04
CA ARG A 398 -2.37 -3.16 1.31
C ARG A 398 -2.63 -1.88 0.54
N VAL A 399 -3.25 -2.08 -0.62
CA VAL A 399 -3.70 -1.04 -1.55
C VAL A 399 -5.03 -1.48 -2.13
N SER A 400 -5.80 -0.54 -2.66
CA SER A 400 -7.06 -0.88 -3.32
C SER A 400 -6.85 -1.71 -4.58
N ALA A 401 -5.79 -1.40 -5.34
CA ALA A 401 -5.40 -2.15 -6.51
C ALA A 401 -3.92 -1.96 -6.86
N VAL A 402 -3.42 -2.83 -7.74
CA VAL A 402 -2.09 -2.77 -8.34
C VAL A 402 -2.22 -2.86 -9.86
N THR A 403 -1.19 -2.43 -10.59
CA THR A 403 -1.25 -2.44 -12.07
C THR A 403 -0.80 -3.77 -12.68
N ALA A 404 -1.44 -4.18 -13.77
CA ALA A 404 -1.03 -5.36 -14.54
C ALA A 404 0.24 -5.15 -15.39
N ALA A 405 0.88 -3.98 -15.33
CA ALA A 405 2.24 -3.84 -15.85
C ALA A 405 3.22 -4.80 -15.14
N CYS A 406 3.00 -5.07 -13.84
CA CYS A 406 3.62 -6.18 -13.12
C CYS A 406 2.69 -6.62 -11.97
N LEU A 407 1.91 -7.69 -12.19
CA LEU A 407 0.95 -8.24 -11.24
C LEU A 407 1.14 -9.74 -11.07
N VAL A 408 1.28 -10.19 -9.83
CA VAL A 408 1.39 -11.61 -9.46
C VAL A 408 0.14 -12.07 -8.71
N VAL A 409 -0.43 -13.20 -9.10
CA VAL A 409 -1.66 -13.77 -8.53
C VAL A 409 -1.64 -15.30 -8.58
N GLU A 410 -2.19 -15.96 -7.57
CA GLU A 410 -2.40 -17.41 -7.62
C GLU A 410 -3.47 -17.77 -8.67
N ALA A 411 -3.16 -18.75 -9.52
CA ALA A 411 -3.98 -19.07 -10.69
C ALA A 411 -5.41 -19.51 -10.33
N SER A 412 -5.60 -20.14 -9.17
CA SER A 412 -6.95 -20.47 -8.65
C SER A 412 -7.76 -19.20 -8.39
N LYS A 413 -7.24 -18.28 -7.58
CA LYS A 413 -7.90 -17.01 -7.23
C LYS A 413 -8.25 -16.18 -8.47
N PHE A 414 -7.36 -16.14 -9.46
CA PHE A 414 -7.62 -15.49 -10.74
C PHE A 414 -8.81 -16.12 -11.48
N ARG A 415 -8.88 -17.46 -11.54
CA ARG A 415 -10.00 -18.18 -12.16
C ARG A 415 -11.30 -18.04 -11.37
N ASP A 416 -11.24 -18.02 -10.05
CA ASP A 416 -12.41 -17.96 -9.17
C ASP A 416 -13.20 -16.66 -9.36
N VAL A 417 -12.53 -15.56 -9.73
CA VAL A 417 -13.19 -14.30 -10.09
C VAL A 417 -13.47 -14.15 -11.59
N GLY A 418 -13.15 -15.15 -12.42
CA GLY A 418 -13.37 -15.14 -13.87
C GLY A 418 -12.28 -14.45 -14.70
N GLY A 419 -11.09 -14.21 -14.15
CA GLY A 419 -9.98 -13.54 -14.82
C GLY A 419 -10.23 -12.05 -15.08
N PHE A 420 -9.61 -11.48 -16.11
CA PHE A 420 -9.89 -10.10 -16.55
C PHE A 420 -11.26 -10.01 -17.24
N ASP A 421 -12.04 -8.95 -16.98
CA ASP A 421 -13.31 -8.72 -17.66
C ASP A 421 -13.08 -7.99 -19.00
N ALA A 422 -12.72 -8.74 -20.04
CA ALA A 422 -12.45 -8.20 -21.37
C ALA A 422 -13.67 -7.56 -22.05
N ALA A 423 -14.89 -7.92 -21.63
CA ALA A 423 -16.11 -7.35 -22.19
C ALA A 423 -16.33 -5.91 -21.70
N ALA A 424 -16.01 -5.63 -20.43
CA ALA A 424 -16.15 -4.30 -19.84
C ALA A 424 -14.87 -3.46 -19.90
N PHE A 425 -13.70 -4.11 -19.85
CA PHE A 425 -12.38 -3.50 -19.64
C PHE A 425 -11.34 -4.18 -20.54
N ALA A 426 -11.40 -3.93 -21.85
CA ALA A 426 -10.47 -4.51 -22.81
C ALA A 426 -9.05 -3.92 -22.67
N VAL A 427 -8.93 -2.62 -22.35
CA VAL A 427 -7.64 -1.92 -22.31
C VAL A 427 -7.42 -1.12 -21.03
N ASP A 428 -8.39 -0.35 -20.57
CA ASP A 428 -8.28 0.45 -19.36
C ASP A 428 -8.98 -0.21 -18.17
N PHE A 429 -8.46 0.03 -16.96
CA PHE A 429 -9.01 -0.41 -15.67
C PHE A 429 -9.17 -1.92 -15.47
N ASN A 430 -8.72 -2.77 -16.40
CA ASN A 430 -8.82 -4.23 -16.28
C ASN A 430 -8.12 -4.78 -15.02
N ASP A 431 -6.97 -4.19 -14.68
CA ASP A 431 -6.16 -4.53 -13.52
C ASP A 431 -6.81 -4.06 -12.22
N VAL A 432 -7.34 -2.85 -12.22
CA VAL A 432 -8.09 -2.30 -11.09
C VAL A 432 -9.37 -3.09 -10.84
N ASP A 433 -10.16 -3.38 -11.88
CA ASP A 433 -11.37 -4.20 -11.76
C ASP A 433 -11.06 -5.60 -11.25
N LEU A 434 -10.00 -6.25 -11.75
CA LEU A 434 -9.54 -7.55 -11.24
C LEU A 434 -9.23 -7.48 -9.74
N CYS A 435 -8.43 -6.49 -9.32
CA CYS A 435 -8.08 -6.29 -7.91
C CYS A 435 -9.33 -6.07 -7.04
N LEU A 436 -10.28 -5.25 -7.50
CA LEU A 436 -11.50 -4.95 -6.75
C LEU A 436 -12.45 -6.16 -6.68
N ARG A 437 -12.53 -6.99 -7.72
CA ARG A 437 -13.27 -8.27 -7.66
C ARG A 437 -12.64 -9.27 -6.71
N LEU A 438 -11.30 -9.39 -6.72
CA LEU A 438 -10.57 -10.22 -5.75
C LEU A 438 -10.81 -9.73 -4.32
N ASN A 439 -10.79 -8.40 -4.11
CA ASN A 439 -11.08 -7.81 -2.81
C ASN A 439 -12.52 -8.09 -2.37
N ALA A 440 -13.50 -7.97 -3.28
CA ALA A 440 -14.90 -8.29 -3.02
C ALA A 440 -15.14 -9.78 -2.72
N ALA A 441 -14.28 -10.67 -3.23
CA ALA A 441 -14.28 -12.10 -2.92
C ALA A 441 -13.59 -12.44 -1.58
N GLY A 442 -13.15 -11.43 -0.81
CA GLY A 442 -12.55 -11.61 0.52
C GLY A 442 -11.02 -11.67 0.52
N HIS A 443 -10.36 -11.43 -0.62
CA HIS A 443 -8.90 -11.29 -0.68
C HIS A 443 -8.46 -9.84 -0.48
N HIS A 444 -7.14 -9.60 -0.56
CA HIS A 444 -6.55 -8.27 -0.50
C HIS A 444 -5.52 -8.06 -1.62
N SER A 445 -5.46 -6.84 -2.12
CA SER A 445 -4.39 -6.41 -3.02
C SER A 445 -3.23 -5.85 -2.21
N LEU A 446 -2.02 -6.28 -2.53
CA LEU A 446 -0.80 -5.99 -1.78
C LEU A 446 0.25 -5.35 -2.70
N TYR A 447 0.83 -4.24 -2.26
CA TYR A 447 1.98 -3.61 -2.87
C TYR A 447 3.24 -4.04 -2.12
N VAL A 448 4.26 -4.50 -2.85
CA VAL A 448 5.55 -4.95 -2.28
C VAL A 448 6.65 -3.99 -2.71
N GLY A 449 6.96 -3.01 -1.86
CA GLY A 449 7.93 -1.94 -2.18
C GLY A 449 9.37 -2.41 -2.45
N GLY A 450 9.72 -3.61 -1.98
CA GLY A 450 11.00 -4.25 -2.24
C GLY A 450 11.10 -5.00 -3.58
N ALA A 451 10.00 -5.21 -4.30
CA ALA A 451 10.02 -5.77 -5.66
C ALA A 451 10.08 -4.61 -6.65
N ILE A 452 11.25 -4.36 -7.24
CA ILE A 452 11.51 -3.16 -8.05
C ILE A 452 11.76 -3.56 -9.50
N LEU A 453 10.99 -2.96 -10.41
CA LEU A 453 11.17 -3.09 -11.85
C LEU A 453 11.14 -1.72 -12.52
N THR A 454 11.79 -1.61 -13.68
CA THR A 454 11.65 -0.44 -14.55
C THR A 454 10.54 -0.69 -15.56
N HIS A 455 9.75 0.35 -15.85
CA HIS A 455 8.73 0.33 -16.88
C HIS A 455 8.96 1.53 -17.79
N ASP A 456 9.60 1.27 -18.91
CA ASP A 456 9.86 2.27 -19.93
C ASP A 456 8.60 2.43 -20.76
N GLU A 457 7.64 3.24 -20.28
CA GLU A 457 6.34 3.56 -20.90
C GLU A 457 6.52 4.24 -22.29
N ALA A 458 7.19 3.54 -23.19
CA ALA A 458 7.73 3.98 -24.47
C ALA A 458 6.71 3.79 -25.60
N ALA A 459 5.52 3.26 -25.28
CA ALA A 459 4.38 3.23 -26.15
C ALA A 459 3.34 4.24 -25.66
N SER A 460 3.40 5.48 -26.19
CA SER A 460 2.22 6.34 -26.14
C SER A 460 1.10 5.59 -26.85
N ARG A 461 0.08 5.15 -26.10
CA ARG A 461 -1.19 4.69 -26.68
C ARG A 461 -1.62 5.77 -27.66
N ARG A 462 -1.71 5.43 -28.96
CA ARG A 462 -2.21 6.40 -29.94
C ARG A 462 -3.66 6.68 -29.60
N TRP A 463 -3.94 7.91 -29.20
CA TRP A 463 -5.30 8.38 -28.91
C TRP A 463 -6.07 8.61 -30.22
N THR A 464 -6.46 7.51 -30.86
CA THR A 464 -7.38 7.54 -32.00
C THR A 464 -8.82 7.82 -31.50
N PRO A 465 -9.74 8.28 -32.37
CA PRO A 465 -11.15 8.43 -31.99
C PRO A 465 -11.75 7.15 -31.41
N GLN A 466 -11.40 5.98 -31.96
CA GLN A 466 -11.82 4.67 -31.47
C GLN A 466 -11.26 4.37 -30.07
N ALA A 467 -9.96 4.65 -29.84
CA ALA A 467 -9.35 4.46 -28.52
C ALA A 467 -9.97 5.38 -27.46
N ARG A 468 -10.32 6.62 -27.84
CA ARG A 468 -11.01 7.57 -26.96
C ARG A 468 -12.44 7.12 -26.65
N ALA A 469 -13.21 6.72 -27.65
CA ALA A 469 -14.57 6.22 -27.46
C ALA A 469 -14.59 4.96 -26.57
N ARG A 470 -13.64 4.03 -26.78
CA ARG A 470 -13.45 2.88 -25.88
C ARG A 470 -13.14 3.33 -24.45
N HIS A 471 -12.16 4.22 -24.27
CA HIS A 471 -11.80 4.74 -22.95
C HIS A 471 -13.00 5.37 -22.24
N GLU A 472 -13.80 6.19 -22.94
CA GLU A 472 -15.02 6.80 -22.40
C GLU A 472 -16.06 5.74 -21.99
N GLY A 473 -16.21 4.67 -22.77
CA GLY A 473 -17.05 3.52 -22.43
C GLY A 473 -16.55 2.74 -21.20
N GLU A 474 -15.24 2.47 -21.13
CA GLU A 474 -14.60 1.78 -19.99
C GLU A 474 -14.67 2.64 -18.72
N VAL A 475 -14.52 3.96 -18.82
CA VAL A 475 -14.75 4.91 -17.71
C VAL A 475 -16.20 4.82 -17.22
N ALA A 476 -17.18 4.80 -18.13
CA ALA A 476 -18.59 4.70 -17.76
C ALA A 476 -18.90 3.36 -17.09
N ALA A 477 -18.37 2.25 -17.62
CA ALA A 477 -18.49 0.92 -17.03
C ALA A 477 -17.84 0.85 -15.64
N PHE A 478 -16.65 1.43 -15.48
CA PHE A 478 -15.91 1.47 -14.23
C PHE A 478 -16.68 2.25 -13.17
N LYS A 479 -17.16 3.46 -13.49
CA LYS A 479 -17.98 4.27 -12.57
C LYS A 479 -19.30 3.58 -12.21
N LYS A 480 -19.94 2.90 -13.17
CA LYS A 480 -21.17 2.14 -12.92
C LYS A 480 -20.93 0.99 -11.94
N ARG A 481 -19.82 0.26 -12.07
CA ARG A 481 -19.53 -0.92 -11.24
C ARG A 481 -18.92 -0.55 -9.88
N TRP A 482 -18.00 0.41 -9.86
CA TRP A 482 -17.15 0.70 -8.69
C TRP A 482 -17.31 2.12 -8.14
N GLY A 483 -18.29 2.90 -8.63
CA GLY A 483 -18.57 4.26 -8.21
C GLY A 483 -18.54 4.48 -6.69
N PRO A 484 -19.22 3.66 -5.87
CA PRO A 484 -19.19 3.81 -4.41
C PRO A 484 -17.80 3.70 -3.77
N LEU A 485 -16.87 2.95 -4.38
CA LEU A 485 -15.50 2.82 -3.88
C LEU A 485 -14.60 3.99 -4.32
N LEU A 486 -14.99 4.74 -5.36
CA LEU A 486 -14.28 5.95 -5.79
C LEU A 486 -14.49 7.12 -4.83
N THR A 487 -15.47 7.00 -3.96
CA THR A 487 -15.82 8.06 -3.04
C THR A 487 -14.77 8.27 -1.96
N GLN A 488 -14.22 7.17 -1.42
CA GLN A 488 -13.15 7.22 -0.41
C GLN A 488 -12.38 5.90 -0.43
N ASP A 489 -11.10 5.99 -0.81
CA ASP A 489 -10.17 4.87 -0.69
C ASP A 489 -9.73 4.71 0.78
N PRO A 490 -9.86 3.52 1.40
CA PRO A 490 -9.45 3.30 2.79
C PRO A 490 -7.93 3.44 3.01
N HIS A 491 -7.13 3.23 1.97
CA HIS A 491 -5.67 3.34 1.99
C HIS A 491 -5.16 4.73 1.60
N TYR A 492 -6.06 5.71 1.40
CA TYR A 492 -5.73 7.10 1.13
C TYR A 492 -6.47 8.04 2.07
N HIS A 493 -5.74 8.79 2.89
CA HIS A 493 -6.37 9.61 3.92
C HIS A 493 -7.30 10.69 3.33
N PRO A 494 -8.54 10.86 3.84
CA PRO A 494 -9.51 11.83 3.32
C PRO A 494 -9.10 13.30 3.50
N GLY A 495 -8.06 13.58 4.29
CA GLY A 495 -7.48 14.91 4.47
C GLY A 495 -6.57 15.36 3.32
N PHE A 496 -6.11 14.44 2.47
CA PHE A 496 -5.33 14.80 1.29
C PHE A 496 -6.21 15.33 0.17
N ASP A 497 -5.57 16.03 -0.77
CA ASP A 497 -6.22 16.59 -1.93
C ASP A 497 -6.90 15.52 -2.79
N PRO A 498 -8.22 15.65 -3.07
CA PRO A 498 -8.98 14.65 -3.79
C PRO A 498 -8.74 14.65 -5.31
N ASP A 499 -7.84 15.48 -5.82
CA ASP A 499 -7.46 15.51 -7.24
C ASP A 499 -6.00 15.05 -7.46
N LEU A 500 -5.27 14.72 -6.40
CA LEU A 500 -3.87 14.30 -6.45
C LEU A 500 -3.69 12.94 -5.76
N GLY A 501 -2.80 12.09 -6.29
CA GLY A 501 -2.35 10.85 -5.63
C GLY A 501 -0.93 10.93 -5.09
N THR A 502 -0.37 12.14 -4.98
CA THR A 502 1.03 12.37 -4.62
C THR A 502 1.23 12.57 -3.13
N TYR A 503 0.15 12.61 -2.34
CA TYR A 503 0.17 12.92 -0.92
C TYR A 503 0.71 14.32 -0.61
N ALA A 504 1.03 15.15 -1.61
CA ALA A 504 1.81 16.38 -1.46
C ALA A 504 1.00 17.63 -1.06
N ARG A 505 -0.33 17.51 -0.97
CA ARG A 505 -1.25 18.62 -0.73
C ARG A 505 -2.42 18.15 0.12
N LEU A 506 -2.78 18.95 1.12
CA LEU A 506 -4.01 18.80 1.87
C LEU A 506 -5.18 19.32 1.04
N ARG A 507 -6.35 18.74 1.23
CA ARG A 507 -7.58 19.33 0.66
C ARG A 507 -7.84 20.71 1.26
N SER A 508 -8.57 21.54 0.52
CA SER A 508 -9.01 22.84 1.02
C SER A 508 -9.91 22.69 2.26
N GLY A 509 -9.70 23.53 3.27
CA GLY A 509 -10.50 23.55 4.50
C GLY A 509 -10.27 22.38 5.46
N TRP A 510 -9.26 21.53 5.26
CA TRP A 510 -8.83 20.60 6.32
C TRP A 510 -8.03 21.33 7.39
N PRO A 511 -8.25 21.08 8.70
CA PRO A 511 -9.15 20.07 9.31
C PRO A 511 -10.59 20.54 9.50
N GLU A 512 -10.85 21.85 9.42
CA GLU A 512 -12.07 22.54 9.88
C GLU A 512 -13.36 22.00 9.25
N THR A 513 -13.26 21.50 8.02
CA THR A 513 -14.40 20.96 7.26
C THR A 513 -14.79 19.52 7.63
N GLY A 514 -13.98 18.78 8.40
CA GLY A 514 -14.23 17.38 8.78
C GLY A 514 -14.32 16.40 7.59
N PRO A 515 -14.11 15.08 7.72
CA PRO A 515 -14.13 14.15 6.57
C PRO A 515 -15.30 14.41 5.62
N VAL A 516 -15.02 14.56 4.31
CA VAL A 516 -16.07 14.90 3.32
C VAL A 516 -17.10 13.77 3.32
N ALA A 517 -18.39 14.14 3.35
CA ALA A 517 -19.45 13.17 3.09
C ALA A 517 -19.18 12.49 1.75
N PRO A 518 -19.36 11.18 1.64
CA PRO A 518 -19.12 10.44 0.41
C PRO A 518 -19.61 11.20 -0.85
N ARG A 519 -18.71 11.55 -1.78
CA ARG A 519 -19.06 12.05 -3.13
C ARG A 519 -20.00 11.10 -3.87
#